data_AF-A0A8H9WR44-F1
#
_entry.id   AF-A0A8H9WR44-F1
#
_cell.length_a   1.000
_cell.length_b   1.000
_cell.length_c   1.000
_cell.angle_alpha   90.00
_cell.angle_beta   90.00
_cell.angle_gamma   90.00
#
_symmetry.space_group_name_H-M   'P 1'
#
loop_
_entity.id
_entity.type
_entity.pdbx_description
1 polymer ?
#
loop_
_entity_poly.entity_id
_entity_poly.type
_entity_poly.pdbx_seq_one_letter_code
_entity_poly.pdbx_strand_id
1 'polypeptide(L)'
;MWVRPRRVGGCRSSRSQAVEAGSLLICRAFEGLGAHRLWLDVKVDNHRARRLYSSMGFREEGLLRDCLKVGARFESLVVMSMLAEQYLERRS
;
A
#
# COMPACT_ATOMS: atom_id res chain seq x y z
N MET A 1 -7.76 22.90 14.46
CA MET A 1 -7.84 21.96 15.60
C MET A 1 -6.49 21.23 15.67
N TRP A 2 -5.72 21.40 16.75
CA TRP A 2 -4.31 20.95 16.85
C TRP A 2 -4.20 19.56 17.49
N VAL A 3 -3.32 18.69 16.98
CA VAL A 3 -2.93 17.43 17.66
C VAL A 3 -1.40 17.29 17.65
N ARG A 4 -0.84 16.95 18.82
CA ARG A 4 0.60 16.72 19.07
C ARG A 4 1.04 15.33 18.57
N PRO A 5 2.21 15.17 17.93
CA PRO A 5 2.77 13.85 17.66
C PRO A 5 3.45 13.25 18.91
N ARG A 6 3.15 11.99 19.22
CA ARG A 6 3.91 11.15 20.19
C ARG A 6 4.88 10.23 19.43
N ARG A 7 6.02 9.96 20.08
CA ARG A 7 7.24 9.31 19.55
C ARG A 7 6.99 8.08 18.67
N VAL A 8 7.71 8.04 17.55
CA VAL A 8 7.94 6.82 16.76
C VAL A 8 9.03 6.00 17.47
N GLY A 9 8.62 4.90 18.11
CA GLY A 9 9.55 3.89 18.60
C GLY A 9 10.04 3.05 17.41
N GLY A 10 11.34 3.09 17.13
CA GLY A 10 11.96 2.26 16.09
C GLY A 10 11.93 0.79 16.50
N CYS A 11 11.30 -0.05 15.68
CA CYS A 11 11.34 -1.51 15.81
C CYS A 11 12.30 -2.06 14.76
N ARG A 12 13.45 -2.62 15.17
CA ARG A 12 14.31 -3.42 14.28
C ARG A 12 13.90 -4.89 14.38
N SER A 13 13.62 -5.58 13.27
CA SER A 13 13.91 -7.02 13.04
C SER A 13 13.46 -7.54 11.65
N SER A 14 14.38 -8.23 10.96
CA SER A 14 14.22 -9.35 10.00
C SER A 14 13.25 -9.30 8.79
N ARG A 15 12.72 -8.15 8.38
CA ARG A 15 11.93 -8.03 7.14
C ARG A 15 12.70 -7.28 6.05
N SER A 16 12.49 -7.65 4.78
CA SER A 16 13.08 -6.91 3.65
C SER A 16 12.67 -5.44 3.72
N GLN A 17 13.57 -4.50 3.43
CA GLN A 17 13.34 -3.05 3.58
C GLN A 17 12.04 -2.56 2.93
N ALA A 18 11.63 -3.14 1.81
CA ALA A 18 10.36 -2.83 1.14
C ALA A 18 9.12 -3.15 2.00
N VAL A 19 9.17 -4.21 2.81
CA VAL A 19 8.08 -4.58 3.71
C VAL A 19 7.96 -3.61 4.87
N GLU A 20 9.09 -3.20 5.44
CA GLU A 20 9.13 -2.25 6.55
C GLU A 20 8.63 -0.87 6.10
N ALA A 21 9.16 -0.36 4.98
CA ALA A 21 8.70 0.89 4.40
C ALA A 21 7.20 0.87 4.08
N GLY A 22 6.72 -0.22 3.46
CA GLY A 22 5.28 -0.39 3.19
C GLY A 22 4.43 -0.40 4.46
N SER A 23 4.87 -1.10 5.50
CA SER A 23 4.14 -1.16 6.78
C SER A 23 4.08 0.21 7.46
N LEU A 24 5.17 0.98 7.44
CA LEU A 24 5.21 2.33 8.00
C LEU A 24 4.26 3.28 7.25
N LEU A 25 4.18 3.18 5.92
CA LEU A 25 3.26 3.98 5.12
C LEU A 25 1.80 3.63 5.41
N ILE A 26 1.47 2.35 5.53
CA ILE A 26 0.13 1.88 5.89
C ILE A 26 -0.27 2.42 7.26
N CYS A 27 0.57 2.24 8.29
CA CYS A 27 0.29 2.77 9.63
C CYS A 27 0.15 4.29 9.60
N ARG A 28 1.03 5.01 8.89
CA ARG A 28 0.93 6.46 8.77
C ARG A 28 -0.37 6.90 8.11
N ALA A 29 -0.83 6.20 7.07
CA ALA A 29 -2.07 6.51 6.37
C ALA A 29 -3.30 6.33 7.28
N PHE A 30 -3.44 5.17 7.93
CA PHE A 30 -4.63 4.87 8.72
C PHE A 30 -4.60 5.50 10.12
N GLU A 31 -3.51 5.33 10.87
CA GLU A 31 -3.42 5.83 12.25
C GLU A 31 -3.00 7.30 12.31
N GLY A 32 -2.12 7.70 11.40
CA GLY A 32 -1.52 9.02 11.44
C GLY A 32 -2.31 10.11 10.71
N LEU A 33 -3.03 9.75 9.64
CA LEU A 33 -3.79 10.67 8.79
C LEU A 33 -5.30 10.40 8.84
N GLY A 34 -5.74 9.28 9.43
CA GLY A 34 -7.16 8.92 9.47
C GLY A 34 -7.73 8.61 8.09
N ALA A 35 -6.92 8.10 7.16
CA ALA A 35 -7.37 7.79 5.81
C ALA A 35 -8.45 6.70 5.84
N HIS A 36 -9.54 6.91 5.12
CA HIS A 36 -10.58 5.88 4.95
C HIS A 36 -10.12 4.74 4.03
N ARG A 37 -9.28 5.07 3.04
CA ARG A 37 -8.82 4.16 1.98
C ARG A 37 -7.41 4.54 1.54
N LEU A 38 -6.57 3.53 1.35
CA LEU A 38 -5.25 3.63 0.73
C LEU A 38 -5.24 2.82 -0.56
N TRP A 39 -4.69 3.35 -1.63
CA TRP A 39 -4.62 2.66 -2.92
C TRP A 39 -3.28 2.90 -3.60
N LEU A 40 -2.93 2.01 -4.52
CA LEU A 40 -1.73 2.06 -5.34
C LEU A 40 -2.00 1.41 -6.69
N ASP A 41 -1.22 1.79 -7.67
CA ASP A 41 -1.12 1.12 -8.97
C ASP A 41 0.20 0.34 -9.07
N VAL A 42 0.14 -0.82 -9.71
CA VAL A 42 1.30 -1.69 -9.94
C VAL A 42 1.26 -2.23 -11.35
N LYS A 43 2.42 -2.35 -12.00
CA LYS A 43 2.51 -2.97 -13.32
C LYS A 43 1.98 -4.41 -13.29
N VAL A 44 1.25 -4.79 -14.34
CA VAL A 44 0.62 -6.12 -14.47
C VAL A 44 1.63 -7.26 -14.33
N ASP A 45 2.82 -7.07 -14.90
CA ASP A 45 3.94 -8.01 -14.95
C ASP A 45 4.76 -8.07 -13.65
N ASN A 46 4.59 -7.11 -12.75
CA ASN A 46 5.32 -7.08 -11.48
C ASN A 46 4.65 -7.97 -10.42
N HIS A 47 4.65 -9.28 -10.70
CA HIS A 47 4.07 -10.30 -9.84
C HIS A 47 4.69 -10.34 -8.43
N ARG A 48 5.94 -9.87 -8.28
CA ARG A 48 6.59 -9.76 -6.97
C ARG A 48 5.95 -8.67 -6.13
N ALA A 49 5.76 -7.47 -6.69
CA ALA A 49 5.10 -6.37 -6.00
C ALA A 49 3.63 -6.69 -5.69
N ARG A 50 2.89 -7.27 -6.64
CA ARG A 50 1.49 -7.70 -6.43
C ARG A 50 1.36 -8.68 -5.26
N ARG A 51 2.23 -9.69 -5.18
CA ARG A 51 2.27 -10.64 -4.05
C ARG A 51 2.63 -9.96 -2.73
N LEU A 52 3.58 -9.03 -2.76
CA LEU A 52 3.97 -8.24 -1.59
C LEU A 52 2.77 -7.44 -1.03
N TYR A 53 2.10 -6.64 -1.87
CA TYR A 53 0.94 -5.84 -1.45
C TYR A 53 -0.24 -6.71 -1.03
N SER A 54 -0.49 -7.82 -1.71
CA SER A 54 -1.51 -8.80 -1.30
C SER A 54 -1.23 -9.34 0.11
N SER A 55 0.03 -9.70 0.41
CA SER A 55 0.42 -10.19 1.74
C SER A 55 0.25 -9.14 2.84
N MET A 56 0.43 -7.86 2.51
CA MET A 56 0.19 -6.72 3.41
C MET A 56 -1.31 -6.47 3.64
N GLY A 57 -2.19 -7.03 2.81
CA GLY A 57 -3.65 -6.94 2.94
C GLY A 57 -4.33 -6.05 1.92
N PHE A 58 -3.62 -5.60 0.88
CA PHE A 58 -4.27 -4.95 -0.26
C PHE A 58 -5.07 -5.96 -1.08
N ARG A 59 -6.15 -5.50 -1.70
CA ARG A 59 -7.00 -6.26 -2.64
C ARG A 59 -6.96 -5.61 -4.02
N GLU A 60 -6.98 -6.42 -5.06
CA GLU A 60 -7.10 -5.91 -6.44
C GLU A 60 -8.52 -5.40 -6.68
N GLU A 61 -8.63 -4.20 -7.25
CA GLU A 61 -9.93 -3.58 -7.56
C GLU A 61 -10.19 -3.45 -9.05
N GLY A 62 -9.14 -3.34 -9.86
CA GLY A 62 -9.33 -3.13 -11.28
C GLY A 62 -8.04 -3.07 -12.07
N LEU A 63 -8.22 -2.98 -13.38
CA LEU A 63 -7.15 -2.86 -14.36
C LEU A 63 -7.34 -1.57 -15.16
N LEU A 64 -6.37 -0.67 -15.04
CA LEU A 64 -6.22 0.49 -15.92
C LEU A 64 -5.59 0.00 -17.21
N ARG A 65 -6.42 -0.27 -18.22
CA ARG A 65 -5.98 -0.77 -19.53
C ARG A 65 -5.29 0.34 -20.32
N ASP A 66 -4.11 0.04 -20.85
CA ASP A 66 -3.33 0.92 -21.73
C ASP A 66 -3.14 2.35 -21.20
N CYS A 67 -3.06 2.51 -19.87
CA CYS A 67 -3.06 3.81 -19.22
C CYS A 67 -1.69 4.49 -19.20
N LEU A 68 -0.60 3.73 -19.39
CA LEU A 68 0.76 4.24 -19.33
C LEU A 68 1.46 4.09 -20.68
N LYS A 69 1.88 5.20 -21.29
CA LYS A 69 2.69 5.16 -22.52
C LYS A 69 4.15 4.93 -22.16
N VAL A 70 4.70 3.78 -22.55
CA VAL A 70 6.11 3.41 -22.34
C VAL A 70 6.77 3.18 -23.70
N GLY A 71 7.47 4.21 -24.17
CA GLY A 71 8.05 4.22 -25.51
C GLY A 71 6.98 4.12 -26.60
N ALA A 72 7.05 3.06 -27.41
CA ALA A 72 6.10 2.79 -28.50
C ALA A 72 4.90 1.93 -28.07
N ARG A 73 4.81 1.53 -26.80
CA ARG A 73 3.77 0.63 -26.28
C ARG A 73 2.94 1.31 -25.20
N PHE A 74 1.75 0.78 -24.99
CA PHE A 74 0.94 1.08 -23.83
C PHE A 74 1.03 -0.08 -22.84
N GLU A 75 1.21 0.26 -21.57
CA GLU A 75 1.21 -0.68 -20.46
C GLU A 75 -0.04 -0.46 -19.62
N SER A 76 -0.57 -1.57 -19.11
CA SER A 76 -1.70 -1.55 -18.18
C SER A 76 -1.20 -1.62 -16.73
N LEU A 77 -1.96 -1.04 -15.82
CA LEU A 77 -1.66 -1.04 -14.38
C LEU A 77 -2.80 -1.67 -13.60
N VAL A 78 -2.48 -2.53 -12.63
CA VAL A 78 -3.44 -3.08 -11.68
C VAL A 78 -3.58 -2.11 -10.53
N VAL A 79 -4.82 -1.73 -10.21
CA VAL A 79 -5.13 -0.93 -9.03
C VAL A 79 -5.41 -1.86 -7.87
N MET A 80 -4.71 -1.62 -6.76
CA MET A 80 -4.92 -2.32 -5.50
C MET A 80 -5.29 -1.31 -4.40
N SER A 81 -6.14 -1.71 -3.47
CA SER A 81 -6.55 -0.87 -2.35
C SER A 81 -6.64 -1.61 -1.02
N MET A 82 -6.67 -0.86 0.06
CA MET A 82 -6.96 -1.31 1.42
C MET A 82 -7.90 -0.28 2.06
N LEU A 83 -8.95 -0.76 2.73
CA LEU A 83 -9.87 0.07 3.51
C LEU A 83 -9.45 0.10 4.98
N ALA A 84 -9.82 1.18 5.68
CA ALA A 84 -9.51 1.34 7.10
C ALA A 84 -10.08 0.21 7.97
N GLU A 85 -11.29 -0.26 7.67
CA GLU A 85 -11.91 -1.40 8.36
C GLU A 85 -11.06 -2.68 8.24
N GLN A 86 -10.61 -3.00 7.03
CA GLN A 86 -9.74 -4.16 6.76
C GLN A 86 -8.39 -4.05 7.50
N TYR A 87 -7.88 -2.82 7.66
CA TYR A 87 -6.69 -2.58 8.45
C TYR A 87 -6.92 -2.83 9.95
N LEU A 88 -8.06 -2.38 10.49
CA LEU A 88 -8.44 -2.56 11.89
C LEU A 88 -8.69 -4.04 12.22
N GLU A 89 -9.40 -4.78 11.36
CA GLU A 89 -9.64 -6.23 11.50
C GLU A 89 -8.33 -7.04 11.58
N ARG A 90 -7.28 -6.59 10.89
CA ARG A 90 -5.96 -7.27 10.92
C ARG A 90 -5.13 -6.93 12.15
N ARG A 91 -5.51 -5.90 12.92
CA ARG A 91 -4.82 -5.44 14.13
C ARG A 91 -5.43 -6.00 15.41
N SER A 92 -6.68 -6.46 15.38
CA SER A 92 -7.39 -7.13 16.50
C SER A 92 -6.94 -8.57 16.66
#